data_AF-A0A7Y2L3I0-F1
#
_entry.id   AF-A0A7Y2L3I0-F1
#
_cell.length_a   1.000
_cell.length_b   1.000
_cell.length_c   1.000
_cell.angle_alpha   90.00
_cell.angle_beta   90.00
_cell.angle_gamma   90.00
#
_symmetry.space_group_name_H-M   'P 1'
#
loop_
_entity.id
_entity.type
_entity.pdbx_description
1 polymer ?
#
loop_
_entity_poly.entity_id
_entity_poly.type
_entity_poly.pdbx_seq_one_letter_code
_entity_poly.pdbx_strand_id
1 'polypeptide(L)'
;MTQTILIVGAGILGLSHAYAAARRGLKVQVFERTSTPLGASVRNFGMALVTGQPPGVMLDLARASREIWTGWAQHAGFDLKQNGSYLFAR
;
A
#
# COMPACT_ATOMS: atom_id res chain seq x y z
N MET A 1 -2.99 -2.41 -29.05
CA MET A 1 -4.16 -2.30 -28.14
C MET A 1 -3.65 -2.38 -26.70
N THR A 2 -3.94 -1.40 -25.85
CA THR A 2 -3.54 -1.45 -24.43
C THR A 2 -4.44 -2.43 -23.67
N GLN A 3 -3.86 -3.45 -23.03
CA GLN A 3 -4.61 -4.40 -22.22
C GLN A 3 -5.25 -3.68 -21.02
N THR A 4 -6.51 -4.01 -20.74
CA THR A 4 -7.29 -3.43 -19.63
C THR A 4 -7.31 -4.39 -18.45
N ILE A 5 -7.10 -3.87 -17.25
CA ILE A 5 -7.26 -4.60 -15.98
C ILE A 5 -8.41 -3.97 -15.18
N LEU A 6 -9.28 -4.83 -14.67
CA LEU A 6 -10.39 -4.45 -13.80
C LEU A 6 -10.04 -4.84 -12.37
N ILE A 7 -10.19 -3.91 -11.44
CA ILE A 7 -9.90 -4.11 -10.02
C ILE A 7 -11.17 -3.87 -9.23
N VAL A 8 -11.57 -4.83 -8.41
CA VAL A 8 -12.76 -4.73 -7.55
C VAL A 8 -12.29 -4.49 -6.11
N GLY A 9 -12.66 -3.33 -5.56
CA GLY A 9 -12.28 -2.82 -4.26
C GLY A 9 -11.27 -1.66 -4.36
N ALA A 10 -11.60 -0.50 -3.79
CA ALA A 10 -10.70 0.66 -3.69
C ALA A 10 -10.06 0.81 -2.30
N GLY A 11 -9.92 -0.31 -1.57
CA GLY A 11 -9.05 -0.38 -0.39
C GLY A 11 -7.57 -0.32 -0.75
N ILE A 12 -6.70 -0.24 0.26
CA ILE A 12 -5.25 -0.06 0.04
C ILE A 12 -4.67 -1.12 -0.90
N LEU A 13 -5.04 -2.40 -0.74
CA LEU A 13 -4.56 -3.45 -1.62
C LEU A 13 -5.01 -3.26 -3.07
N GLY A 14 -6.28 -2.90 -3.30
CA GLY A 14 -6.80 -2.65 -4.65
C GLY A 14 -6.08 -1.47 -5.32
N LEU A 15 -5.90 -0.37 -4.59
CA LEU A 15 -5.16 0.80 -5.09
C LEU A 15 -3.67 0.51 -5.33
N SER A 16 -3.03 -0.32 -4.50
CA SER A 16 -1.66 -0.80 -4.73
C SER A 16 -1.53 -1.52 -6.07
N HIS A 17 -2.47 -2.43 -6.37
CA HIS A 17 -2.50 -3.15 -7.65
C HIS A 17 -2.80 -2.21 -8.81
N ALA A 18 -3.73 -1.26 -8.63
CA ALA A 18 -4.08 -0.25 -9.63
C ALA A 18 -2.85 0.59 -10.02
N TYR A 19 -2.12 1.09 -9.03
CA TYR A 19 -0.89 1.84 -9.23
C TYR A 19 0.17 1.01 -9.96
N ALA A 20 0.41 -0.23 -9.51
CA ALA A 20 1.40 -1.11 -10.14
C ALA A 20 1.06 -1.44 -11.60
N ALA A 21 -0.23 -1.66 -11.90
CA ALA A 21 -0.69 -1.92 -13.26
C ALA A 21 -0.58 -0.68 -14.16
N ALA A 22 -0.98 0.49 -13.66
CA ALA A 22 -0.87 1.75 -14.40
C ALA A 22 0.59 2.07 -14.74
N ARG A 23 1.52 1.84 -13.79
CA ARG A 23 2.96 1.99 -14.04
C ARG A 23 3.53 1.05 -15.09
N ARG A 24 2.85 -0.06 -15.39
CA ARG A 24 3.21 -1.01 -16.45
C ARG A 24 2.55 -0.68 -17.80
N GLY A 25 1.88 0.47 -17.91
CA GLY A 25 1.23 0.93 -19.14
C GLY A 25 -0.12 0.25 -19.42
N LEU A 26 -0.71 -0.42 -18.43
CA LEU A 26 -2.04 -1.01 -18.57
C LEU A 26 -3.12 0.06 -18.37
N LYS A 27 -4.26 -0.11 -19.07
CA LYS A 27 -5.46 0.67 -18.77
C LYS A 27 -6.11 0.08 -17.52
N VAL A 28 -6.32 0.89 -16.49
CA VAL A 28 -6.85 0.43 -15.20
C VAL A 28 -8.24 0.98 -14.97
N GLN A 29 -9.18 0.13 -14.56
CA GLN A 29 -10.49 0.54 -14.06
C GLN A 29 -10.73 -0.06 -12.67
N VAL A 30 -11.04 0.80 -11.71
CA VAL A 30 -11.29 0.40 -10.31
C VAL A 30 -12.78 0.55 -10.02
N PHE A 31 -13.36 -0.47 -9.41
CA PHE A 31 -14.76 -0.49 -8.98
C PHE A 31 -14.80 -0.57 -7.46
N GLU A 32 -15.56 0.32 -6.82
CA GLU A 32 -15.79 0.29 -5.38
C GLU A 32 -17.29 0.42 -5.13
N ARG A 33 -17.79 -0.29 -4.13
CA ARG A 33 -19.22 -0.32 -3.79
C ARG A 33 -19.68 0.99 -3.15
N THR A 34 -18.75 1.74 -2.56
CA THR A 34 -19.04 2.93 -1.75
C THR A 34 -18.31 4.17 -2.28
N SER A 35 -18.94 5.35 -2.21
CA SER A 35 -18.33 6.60 -2.66
C SER A 35 -17.25 7.12 -1.70
N THR A 36 -17.28 6.65 -0.46
CA THR A 36 -16.33 7.01 0.61
C THR A 36 -15.63 5.76 1.12
N PRO A 37 -14.34 5.83 1.53
CA PRO A 37 -13.66 4.68 2.11
C PRO A 37 -14.29 4.26 3.44
N LEU A 38 -14.89 3.06 3.50
CA LEU A 38 -15.52 2.54 4.71
C LEU A 38 -14.91 1.23 5.25
N GLY A 39 -14.04 0.59 4.46
CA GLY A 39 -13.45 -0.72 4.77
C GLY A 39 -12.29 -0.69 5.76
N ALA A 40 -11.59 -1.82 5.88
CA ALA A 40 -10.49 -2.00 6.83
C ALA A 40 -9.33 -1.01 6.64
N SER A 41 -9.08 -0.55 5.41
CA SER A 41 -7.93 0.32 5.09
C SER A 41 -7.92 1.65 5.84
N VAL A 42 -9.09 2.23 6.13
CA VAL A 42 -9.19 3.48 6.92
C VAL A 42 -9.37 3.26 8.41
N ARG A 43 -9.50 2.00 8.85
CA ARG A 43 -9.66 1.63 10.26
C ARG A 43 -8.36 1.08 10.87
N ASN A 44 -7.28 1.01 10.09
CA ASN A 44 -5.97 0.59 10.56
C ASN A 44 -5.24 1.75 11.24
N PHE A 45 -4.33 1.44 12.17
CA PHE A 45 -3.52 2.41 12.89
C PHE A 45 -2.46 3.13 12.04
N GLY A 46 -2.23 2.68 10.80
CA GLY A 46 -1.32 3.31 9.84
C GLY A 46 0.15 2.89 9.99
N MET A 47 0.45 1.82 10.73
CA MET A 47 1.82 1.36 10.94
C MET A 47 2.34 0.52 9.77
N ALA A 48 3.35 1.02 9.07
CA ALA A 48 4.11 0.25 8.07
C ALA A 48 5.12 -0.67 8.77
N LEU A 49 4.67 -1.85 9.20
CA LEU A 49 5.46 -2.75 10.04
C LEU A 49 6.58 -3.46 9.25
N VAL A 50 7.83 -3.04 9.51
CA VAL A 50 9.05 -3.73 9.06
C VAL A 50 9.69 -4.50 10.21
N THR A 51 9.90 -3.84 11.35
CA THR A 51 10.41 -4.47 12.58
C THR A 51 9.37 -5.45 13.12
N GLY A 52 9.79 -6.67 13.44
CA GLY A 52 8.90 -7.74 13.95
C GLY A 52 8.43 -8.72 12.87
N GLN A 53 8.76 -8.50 11.59
CA GLN A 53 8.56 -9.52 10.56
C GLN A 53 9.59 -10.65 10.73
N PRO A 54 9.19 -11.93 10.53
CA PRO A 54 10.13 -13.04 10.56
C PRO A 54 11.15 -12.92 9.40
N PRO A 55 12.38 -13.40 9.57
CA PRO A 55 13.37 -13.46 8.49
C PRO A 55 12.82 -14.19 7.25
N GLY A 56 13.25 -13.74 6.06
CA GLY A 56 12.83 -14.28 4.76
C GLY A 56 11.76 -13.43 4.08
N VAL A 57 10.87 -14.08 3.32
CA VAL A 57 9.99 -13.40 2.35
C VAL A 57 9.16 -12.26 2.94
N MET A 58 8.71 -12.39 4.19
CA MET A 58 7.90 -11.37 4.85
C MET A 58 8.70 -10.11 5.16
N LEU A 59 9.93 -10.26 5.66
CA LEU A 59 10.83 -9.14 5.90
C LEU A 59 11.23 -8.47 4.58
N ASP A 60 11.49 -9.24 3.53
CA ASP A 60 11.84 -8.72 2.21
C ASP A 60 10.69 -7.89 1.61
N LEU A 61 9.46 -8.41 1.68
CA LEU A 61 8.26 -7.69 1.26
C LEU A 61 8.02 -6.43 2.09
N ALA A 62 8.22 -6.48 3.41
CA ALA A 62 8.06 -5.31 4.26
C ALA A 62 9.08 -4.21 3.93
N ARG A 63 10.34 -4.58 3.68
CA ARG A 63 11.39 -3.65 3.24
C ARG A 63 11.07 -3.06 1.87
N ALA A 64 10.63 -3.87 0.92
CA ALA A 64 10.22 -3.40 -0.40
C ALA A 64 9.00 -2.45 -0.32
N SER A 65 8.04 -2.75 0.55
CA SER A 65 6.85 -1.91 0.74
C SER A 65 7.22 -0.53 1.30
N ARG A 66 8.27 -0.40 2.11
CA ARG A 66 8.72 0.89 2.65
C ARG A 66 9.01 1.91 1.54
N GLU A 67 9.76 1.52 0.53
CA GLU A 67 10.12 2.42 -0.59
C GLU A 67 8.89 2.82 -1.41
N ILE A 68 7.93 1.91 -1.56
CA ILE A 68 6.66 2.19 -2.24
C ILE A 68 5.86 3.24 -1.46
N TRP A 69 5.74 3.09 -0.14
CA TRP A 69 5.05 4.06 0.72
C TRP A 69 5.69 5.44 0.66
N THR A 70 7.02 5.53 0.74
CA THR A 70 7.75 6.80 0.61
C THR A 70 7.48 7.46 -0.74
N GLY A 71 7.49 6.68 -1.82
CA GLY A 71 7.13 7.18 -3.15
C GLY A 71 5.70 7.71 -3.20
N TRP A 72 4.72 6.99 -2.66
CA TRP A 72 3.33 7.45 -2.63
C TRP A 72 3.13 8.68 -1.76
N ALA A 73 3.80 8.78 -0.61
CA ALA A 73 3.70 9.96 0.26
C ALA A 73 4.07 11.24 -0.50
N GLN A 74 5.12 11.19 -1.31
CA GLN A 74 5.55 12.30 -2.16
C GLN A 74 4.54 12.65 -3.26
N HIS A 75 4.00 11.64 -3.95
CA HIS A 75 3.12 11.86 -5.11
C HIS A 75 1.67 12.20 -4.71
N ALA A 76 1.19 11.64 -3.60
CA ALA A 76 -0.19 11.76 -3.14
C ALA A 76 -0.34 12.78 -1.99
N GLY A 77 0.77 13.31 -1.46
CA GLY A 77 0.75 14.41 -0.49
C GLY A 77 0.26 14.03 0.90
N PHE A 78 0.51 12.80 1.36
CA PHE A 78 0.22 12.40 2.74
C PHE A 78 1.48 12.28 3.58
N ASP A 79 1.33 12.47 4.89
CA ASP A 79 2.44 12.38 5.83
C ASP A 79 2.89 10.94 6.05
N LEU A 80 4.20 10.71 5.94
CA LEU A 80 4.84 9.45 6.30
C LEU A 80 5.96 9.70 7.32
N LYS A 81 5.75 9.21 8.55
CA LYS A 81 6.76 9.28 9.61
C LYS A 81 7.80 8.18 9.41
N GLN A 82 9.05 8.57 9.22
CA GLN A 82 10.20 7.65 9.00
C GLN A 82 11.19 7.67 10.17
N ASN A 83 10.67 7.72 11.40
CA ASN A 83 11.46 7.78 12.64
C ASN A 83 11.77 6.40 13.26
N GLY A 84 11.33 5.31 12.63
CA GLY A 84 11.52 3.95 13.12
C GLY A 84 10.62 3.61 14.33
N SER A 85 10.93 2.50 14.99
CA SER A 85 10.17 1.98 16.13
C SER A 85 11.11 1.45 17.21
N TYR A 86 10.76 1.67 18.49
CA TYR A 86 11.44 1.06 19.63
C TYR A 86 10.63 -0.12 20.17
N LEU A 87 11.28 -1.26 20.39
CA LEU A 87 10.69 -2.44 21.00
C LEU A 87 11.43 -2.74 22.31
N PHE A 88 10.70 -2.69 23.43
CA PHE A 88 11.24 -3.01 24.75
C PHE A 88 10.97 -4.48 25.08
N ALA A 89 11.97 -5.17 25.62
CA ALA A 89 11.83 -6.51 26.18
C ALA A 89 12.04 -6.44 27.70
N ARG A 90 11.31 -7.28 28.44
CA ARG A 90 11.46 -7.49 29.88
C ARG A 90 11.72 -8.96 30.16
#